data_AF-A0A957A3W0-F1
#
_entry.id   AF-A0A957A3W0-F1
#
_cell.length_a   1.000
_cell.length_b   1.000
_cell.length_c   1.000
_cell.angle_alpha   90.00
_cell.angle_beta   90.00
_cell.angle_gamma   90.00
#
_symmetry.space_group_name_H-M   'P 1'
#
loop_
_entity.id
_entity.type
_entity.pdbx_description
1 polymer ?
#
loop_
_entity_poly.entity_id
_entity_poly.type
_entity_poly.pdbx_seq_one_letter_code
_entity_poly.pdbx_strand_id
1 'polypeptide(L)'
;AVFAPLLTWDKIRPQGADGQPAGELVSNIAVARMTDPSNLEAMADKIEQDVDKVEVVDRQTAWEAIPGYAAQQSTLSTQQFFTFFIGVLVVGGFFQIQTLQKVAQIGMLKAIGLSNWTVGWTAIVQIVTVNAIGVLIGAAGTLALTANFPVTVPIMLTGPTALASVLALLAIGPLGGIVSVFVLLR
;
A
#
# COMPACT_ATOMS: atom_id res chain seq x y z
N ALA A 1 -34.82 0.94 9.92
CA ALA A 1 -33.84 -0.13 10.21
C ALA A 1 -34.60 -1.30 10.84
N VAL A 2 -34.52 -2.49 10.25
CA VAL A 2 -35.10 -3.71 10.84
C VAL A 2 -34.05 -4.28 11.79
N PHE A 3 -34.33 -4.26 13.09
CA PHE A 3 -33.43 -4.80 14.10
C PHE A 3 -33.86 -6.24 14.43
N ALA A 4 -33.05 -7.22 14.02
CA ALA A 4 -33.23 -8.61 14.41
C ALA A 4 -32.38 -8.92 15.67
N PRO A 5 -32.87 -9.74 16.62
CA PRO A 5 -32.05 -10.25 17.72
C PRO A 5 -30.79 -10.96 17.18
N LEU A 6 -29.65 -10.81 17.86
CA LEU A 6 -28.36 -11.38 17.44
C LEU A 6 -28.44 -12.88 17.05
N LEU A 7 -29.18 -13.67 17.82
CA LEU A 7 -29.37 -15.11 17.55
C LEU A 7 -30.24 -15.39 16.31
N THR A 8 -31.13 -14.46 15.96
CA THR A 8 -31.97 -14.55 14.75
C THR A 8 -31.17 -14.12 13.53
N TRP A 9 -30.39 -13.04 13.64
CA TRP A 9 -29.47 -12.58 12.61
C TRP A 9 -28.42 -13.65 12.26
N ASP A 10 -27.88 -14.33 13.27
CA ASP A 10 -26.88 -15.37 13.07
C ASP A 10 -27.43 -16.55 12.26
N LYS A 11 -28.72 -16.91 12.43
CA LYS A 11 -29.36 -18.00 11.69
C LYS A 11 -29.72 -17.67 10.24
N ILE A 12 -29.97 -16.40 9.93
CA ILE A 12 -30.44 -15.96 8.59
C ILE A 12 -29.33 -15.37 7.74
N ARG A 13 -28.21 -14.97 8.34
CA ARG A 13 -27.07 -14.47 7.57
C ARG A 13 -26.45 -15.63 6.76
N PRO A 14 -25.96 -15.39 5.55
CA PRO A 14 -25.20 -16.37 4.81
C PRO A 14 -23.99 -16.83 5.63
N GLN A 15 -23.97 -18.10 6.05
CA GLN A 15 -22.83 -18.73 6.72
C GLN A 15 -22.14 -19.68 5.75
N GLY A 16 -20.81 -19.71 5.74
CA GLY A 16 -20.06 -20.78 5.08
C GLY A 16 -20.27 -22.07 5.86
N ALA A 17 -20.98 -23.03 5.28
CA ALA A 17 -21.43 -24.23 6.00
C ALA A 17 -20.33 -25.31 6.05
N ASP A 18 -19.79 -25.55 7.24
CA ASP A 18 -19.29 -26.89 7.59
C ASP A 18 -20.49 -27.77 7.94
N GLY A 19 -21.03 -28.49 6.96
CA GLY A 19 -21.84 -29.69 7.21
C GLY A 19 -23.37 -29.62 7.07
N GLN A 20 -23.97 -28.58 6.47
CA GLN A 20 -25.38 -28.62 6.04
C GLN A 20 -25.52 -28.52 4.51
N PRO A 21 -26.09 -29.53 3.82
CA PRO A 21 -26.21 -29.55 2.36
C PRO A 21 -27.37 -28.68 1.81
N ALA A 22 -27.95 -27.80 2.63
CA ALA A 22 -29.11 -26.98 2.28
C ALA A 22 -28.91 -25.48 2.56
N GLY A 23 -27.66 -25.00 2.52
CA GLY A 23 -27.42 -23.60 2.26
C GLY A 23 -27.75 -23.33 0.80
N GLU A 24 -28.72 -22.46 0.52
CA GLU A 24 -28.89 -21.92 -0.83
C GLU A 24 -27.54 -21.33 -1.24
N LEU A 25 -26.93 -21.91 -2.28
CA LEU A 25 -25.71 -21.37 -2.88
C LEU A 25 -26.10 -20.01 -3.47
N VAL A 26 -26.00 -18.95 -2.66
CA VAL A 26 -26.43 -17.60 -3.06
C VAL A 26 -25.55 -17.07 -4.21
N SER A 27 -24.40 -17.70 -4.46
CA SER A 27 -23.57 -17.46 -5.64
C SER A 27 -22.72 -18.68 -5.98
N ASN A 28 -22.85 -19.19 -7.20
CA ASN A 28 -21.93 -20.15 -7.79
C ASN A 28 -20.99 -19.39 -8.75
N ILE A 29 -19.70 -19.33 -8.42
CA ILE A 29 -18.69 -18.72 -9.29
C ILE A 29 -18.05 -19.82 -10.14
N ALA A 30 -18.22 -19.74 -11.46
CA ALA A 30 -17.54 -20.60 -12.42
C ALA A 30 -16.43 -19.81 -13.13
N VAL A 31 -15.20 -20.33 -13.12
CA VAL A 31 -14.06 -19.68 -13.80
C VAL A 31 -13.77 -20.44 -15.09
N ALA A 32 -14.01 -19.80 -16.23
CA ALA A 32 -13.65 -20.31 -17.55
C ALA A 32 -12.44 -19.54 -18.09
N ARG A 33 -11.43 -20.25 -18.59
CA ARG A 33 -10.28 -19.65 -19.31
C ARG A 33 -10.48 -19.87 -20.81
N MET A 34 -10.55 -18.80 -21.57
CA MET A 34 -10.63 -18.89 -23.04
C MET A 34 -9.27 -19.24 -23.65
N THR A 35 -9.31 -20.02 -24.74
CA THR A 35 -8.12 -20.39 -25.52
C THR A 35 -7.69 -19.26 -26.46
N ASP A 36 -8.63 -18.42 -26.90
CA ASP A 36 -8.39 -17.22 -27.71
C ASP A 36 -8.97 -15.98 -26.99
N PRO A 37 -8.14 -15.03 -26.54
CA PRO A 37 -8.57 -13.86 -25.76
C PRO A 37 -9.25 -12.76 -26.59
N SER A 38 -9.33 -12.87 -27.93
CA SER A 38 -9.87 -11.82 -28.80
C SER A 38 -11.41 -11.73 -28.85
N ASN A 39 -12.13 -12.76 -28.38
CA ASN A 39 -13.59 -12.87 -28.48
C ASN A 39 -14.31 -12.90 -27.12
N LEU A 40 -13.80 -12.17 -26.12
CA LEU A 40 -14.33 -12.18 -24.75
C LEU A 40 -15.82 -11.77 -24.67
N GLU A 41 -16.19 -10.66 -25.32
CA GLU A 41 -17.56 -10.13 -25.30
C GLU A 41 -18.55 -11.06 -26.00
N ALA A 42 -18.23 -11.51 -27.22
CA ALA A 42 -19.09 -12.41 -27.98
C ALA A 42 -19.30 -13.77 -27.29
N MET A 43 -18.32 -14.24 -26.51
CA MET A 43 -18.45 -15.47 -25.72
C MET A 43 -19.25 -15.25 -24.44
N ALA A 44 -19.12 -14.08 -23.80
CA ALA A 44 -19.94 -13.70 -22.65
C ALA A 44 -21.42 -13.69 -23.03
N ASP A 45 -21.77 -13.00 -24.12
CA ASP A 45 -23.13 -12.94 -24.67
C ASP A 45 -23.69 -14.35 -24.96
N LYS A 46 -22.85 -15.23 -25.51
CA LYS A 46 -23.26 -16.61 -25.83
C LYS A 46 -23.54 -17.43 -24.58
N ILE A 47 -22.73 -17.29 -23.53
CA ILE A 47 -22.92 -18.01 -22.26
C ILE A 47 -24.18 -17.51 -21.54
N GLU A 48 -24.43 -16.20 -21.56
CA GLU A 48 -25.65 -15.62 -20.97
C GLU A 48 -26.92 -16.01 -21.74
N GLN A 49 -26.82 -16.26 -23.05
CA GLN A 49 -27.92 -16.79 -23.86
C GLN A 49 -28.15 -18.29 -23.64
N ASP A 50 -27.08 -19.07 -23.48
CA ASP A 50 -27.14 -20.53 -23.32
C ASP A 50 -27.48 -20.96 -21.87
N VAL A 51 -27.27 -20.10 -20.87
CA VAL A 51 -27.49 -20.41 -19.45
C VAL A 51 -28.30 -19.31 -18.75
N ASP A 52 -29.49 -19.66 -18.29
CA ASP A 52 -30.35 -18.74 -17.54
C ASP A 52 -29.74 -18.31 -16.20
N LYS A 53 -29.88 -17.02 -15.87
CA LYS A 53 -29.47 -16.39 -14.58
C LYS A 53 -27.97 -16.42 -14.30
N VAL A 54 -27.14 -16.27 -15.32
CA VAL A 54 -25.68 -16.09 -15.19
C VAL A 54 -25.31 -14.68 -15.63
N GLU A 55 -24.34 -14.08 -14.94
CA GLU A 55 -23.70 -12.82 -15.32
C GLU A 55 -22.23 -13.11 -15.59
N VAL A 56 -21.78 -12.87 -16.82
CA VAL A 56 -20.41 -13.15 -17.24
C VAL A 56 -19.62 -11.86 -17.21
N VAL A 57 -18.77 -11.74 -16.18
CA VAL A 57 -17.91 -10.57 -15.98
C VAL A 57 -16.45 -10.93 -16.18
N ASP A 58 -15.65 -9.93 -16.54
CA ASP A 58 -14.20 -10.10 -16.57
C ASP A 58 -13.64 -10.32 -15.16
N ARG A 59 -12.41 -10.82 -15.09
CA ARG A 59 -11.77 -11.17 -13.81
C ARG A 59 -11.65 -9.99 -12.84
N GLN A 60 -11.43 -8.79 -13.34
CA GLN A 60 -11.27 -7.61 -12.51
C GLN A 60 -12.62 -7.15 -11.96
N THR A 61 -13.62 -7.06 -12.83
CA THR A 61 -15.00 -6.74 -12.41
C THR A 61 -15.53 -7.78 -11.42
N ALA A 62 -15.19 -9.06 -11.60
CA ALA A 62 -15.60 -10.15 -10.72
C ALA A 62 -15.19 -9.95 -9.25
N TRP A 63 -13.92 -9.56 -8.96
CA TRP A 63 -13.50 -9.32 -7.59
C TRP A 63 -13.93 -7.94 -7.06
N GLU A 64 -14.12 -6.95 -7.94
CA GLU A 64 -14.58 -5.61 -7.55
C GLU A 64 -16.05 -5.64 -7.11
N ALA A 65 -16.84 -6.51 -7.73
CA ALA A 65 -18.23 -6.78 -7.40
C ALA A 65 -18.41 -7.58 -6.10
N ILE A 66 -17.34 -8.17 -5.52
CA ILE A 66 -17.46 -8.92 -4.26
C ILE A 66 -17.91 -7.98 -3.15
N PRO A 67 -19.03 -8.27 -2.46
CA PRO A 67 -19.50 -7.46 -1.35
C PRO A 67 -18.40 -7.27 -0.29
N GLY A 68 -18.03 -6.02 -0.05
CA GLY A 68 -17.01 -5.64 0.92
C GLY A 68 -15.61 -5.40 0.35
N TYR A 69 -15.31 -5.75 -0.91
CA TYR A 69 -13.99 -5.50 -1.52
C TYR A 69 -13.63 -4.01 -1.50
N ALA A 70 -14.52 -3.14 -2.01
CA ALA A 70 -14.29 -1.70 -2.04
C ALA A 70 -14.08 -1.09 -0.65
N ALA A 71 -14.82 -1.57 0.36
CA ALA A 71 -14.68 -1.11 1.74
C ALA A 71 -13.33 -1.53 2.37
N GLN A 72 -12.90 -2.78 2.11
CA GLN A 72 -11.59 -3.26 2.54
C GLN A 72 -10.46 -2.50 1.84
N GLN A 73 -10.56 -2.31 0.52
CA GLN A 73 -9.56 -1.60 -0.26
C GLN A 73 -9.44 -0.13 0.16
N SER A 74 -10.56 0.53 0.44
CA SER A 74 -10.58 1.90 0.99
C SER A 74 -9.88 1.98 2.35
N THR A 75 -10.13 1.01 3.23
CA THR A 75 -9.48 0.95 4.54
C THR A 75 -7.97 0.75 4.41
N LEU A 76 -7.53 -0.19 3.59
CA LEU A 76 -6.10 -0.45 3.33
C LEU A 76 -5.41 0.76 2.69
N SER A 77 -6.04 1.38 1.69
CA SER A 77 -5.52 2.59 1.04
C SER A 77 -5.38 3.75 2.03
N THR A 78 -6.33 3.91 2.94
CA THR A 78 -6.28 4.93 3.98
C THR A 78 -5.12 4.68 4.94
N GLN A 79 -4.96 3.45 5.41
CA GLN A 79 -3.82 3.06 6.25
C GLN A 79 -2.50 3.32 5.55
N GLN A 80 -2.36 2.88 4.30
CA GLN A 80 -1.16 3.09 3.49
C GLN A 80 -0.84 4.58 3.35
N PHE A 81 -1.84 5.41 3.01
CA PHE A 81 -1.68 6.87 2.91
C PHE A 81 -1.15 7.46 4.21
N PHE A 82 -1.76 7.14 5.36
CA PHE A 82 -1.32 7.67 6.64
C PHE A 82 0.07 7.18 7.04
N THR A 83 0.44 5.94 6.72
CA THR A 83 1.80 5.44 6.96
C THR A 83 2.84 6.26 6.21
N PHE A 84 2.62 6.54 4.91
CA PHE A 84 3.53 7.40 4.14
C PHE A 84 3.50 8.84 4.64
N PHE A 85 2.32 9.39 4.95
CA PHE A 85 2.15 10.75 5.44
C PHE A 85 2.89 10.98 6.76
N ILE A 86 2.69 10.10 7.75
CA ILE A 86 3.41 10.15 9.02
C ILE A 86 4.92 9.95 8.79
N GLY A 87 5.30 9.06 7.87
CA GLY A 87 6.70 8.89 7.45
C GLY A 87 7.35 10.20 7.01
N VAL A 88 6.66 11.01 6.19
CA VAL A 88 7.14 12.34 5.78
C VAL A 88 7.35 13.27 6.96
N LEU A 89 6.37 13.34 7.86
CA LEU A 89 6.44 14.23 9.03
C LEU A 89 7.57 13.83 9.98
N VAL A 90 7.72 12.54 10.27
CA VAL A 90 8.73 12.02 11.21
C VAL A 90 10.13 12.18 10.62
N VAL A 91 10.35 11.77 9.36
CA VAL A 91 11.65 11.89 8.71
C VAL A 91 12.04 13.35 8.52
N GLY A 92 11.13 14.19 8.04
CA GLY A 92 11.36 15.64 7.90
C GLY A 92 11.66 16.31 9.24
N GLY A 93 10.85 16.02 10.26
CA GLY A 93 11.04 16.53 11.62
C GLY A 93 12.36 16.08 12.25
N PHE A 94 12.78 14.83 12.02
CA PHE A 94 14.06 14.32 12.49
C PHE A 94 15.24 15.09 11.89
N PHE A 95 15.26 15.28 10.57
CA PHE A 95 16.33 16.06 9.93
C PHE A 95 16.27 17.53 10.32
N GLN A 96 15.08 18.10 10.52
CA GLN A 96 14.92 19.46 11.03
C GLN A 96 15.61 19.64 12.39
N ILE A 97 15.34 18.75 13.35
CA ILE A 97 15.96 18.79 14.67
C ILE A 97 17.48 18.60 14.55
N GLN A 98 17.93 17.63 13.74
CA GLN A 98 19.35 17.37 13.56
C GLN A 98 20.09 18.59 12.98
N THR A 99 19.47 19.28 12.03
CA THR A 99 20.02 20.51 11.46
C THR A 99 20.11 21.61 12.51
N LEU A 100 19.05 21.84 13.28
CA LEU A 100 19.03 22.86 14.34
C LEU A 100 20.15 22.64 15.38
N GLN A 101 20.43 21.38 15.73
CA GLN A 101 21.53 21.03 16.63
C GLN A 101 22.92 21.34 16.06
N LYS A 102 23.07 21.35 14.73
CA LYS A 102 24.35 21.61 14.04
C LYS A 102 24.55 23.07 13.63
N VAL A 103 23.56 23.95 13.80
CA VAL A 103 23.63 25.36 13.35
C VAL A 103 24.87 26.08 13.87
N ALA A 104 25.20 25.95 15.16
CA ALA A 104 26.37 26.62 15.73
C ALA A 104 27.68 26.17 15.09
N GLN A 105 27.84 24.86 14.86
CA GLN A 105 29.03 24.30 14.21
C GLN A 105 29.17 24.75 12.76
N ILE A 106 28.04 24.79 12.04
CA ILE A 106 27.99 25.25 10.66
C ILE A 106 28.29 26.75 10.58
N GLY A 107 27.79 27.56 11.52
CA GLY A 107 28.10 28.99 11.62
C GLY A 107 29.60 29.24 11.79
N MET A 108 30.26 28.44 12.63
CA MET A 108 31.72 28.49 12.79
C MET A 108 32.45 28.15 11.48
N LEU A 109 32.01 27.10 10.76
CA LEU A 109 32.61 26.71 9.47
C LEU A 109 32.40 27.78 8.39
N LYS A 110 31.22 28.40 8.34
CA LYS A 110 30.94 29.52 7.43
C LYS A 110 31.84 30.72 7.72
N ALA A 111 32.11 31.01 9.01
CA ALA A 111 33.03 32.09 9.39
C ALA A 111 34.48 31.85 8.95
N ILE A 112 34.89 30.59 8.77
CA ILE A 112 36.22 30.19 8.26
C ILE A 112 36.24 30.17 6.71
N GLY A 113 35.11 30.46 6.04
CA GLY A 113 35.02 30.61 4.59
C GLY A 113 34.30 29.48 3.86
N LEU A 114 33.61 28.58 4.58
CA LEU A 114 32.85 27.50 3.95
C LEU A 114 31.61 28.04 3.23
N SER A 115 31.42 27.66 1.97
CA SER A 115 30.32 28.18 1.14
C SER A 115 28.96 27.59 1.56
N ASN A 116 27.89 28.39 1.47
CA ASN A 116 26.51 27.94 1.71
C ASN A 116 26.12 26.75 0.81
N TRP A 117 26.63 26.71 -0.43
CA TRP A 117 26.41 25.63 -1.37
C TRP A 117 26.95 24.29 -0.86
N THR A 118 28.19 24.29 -0.36
CA THR A 118 28.83 23.09 0.20
C THR A 118 28.06 22.54 1.39
N VAL A 119 27.54 23.41 2.27
CA VAL A 119 26.73 23.01 3.42
C VAL A 119 25.42 22.36 2.97
N GLY A 120 24.68 23.01 2.07
CA GLY A 120 23.41 22.51 1.57
C GLY A 120 23.57 21.16 0.86
N TRP A 121 24.59 21.04 0.00
CA TRP A 121 24.87 19.80 -0.72
C TRP A 121 25.22 18.65 0.23
N THR A 122 26.07 18.91 1.23
CA THR A 122 26.44 17.90 2.22
C THR A 122 25.23 17.43 3.04
N ALA A 123 24.34 18.36 3.41
CA ALA A 123 23.10 18.03 4.12
C ALA A 123 22.17 17.15 3.27
N ILE A 124 21.98 17.48 1.98
CA ILE A 124 21.15 16.69 1.06
C ILE A 124 21.73 15.28 0.89
N VAL A 125 23.04 15.16 0.64
CA VAL A 125 23.71 13.86 0.50
C VAL A 125 23.56 13.04 1.78
N GLN A 126 23.72 13.65 2.95
CA GLN A 126 23.50 12.99 4.24
C GLN A 126 22.06 12.48 4.37
N ILE A 127 21.06 13.32 4.07
CA ILE A 127 19.63 12.97 4.13
C ILE A 127 19.33 11.78 3.21
N VAL A 128 19.76 11.84 1.95
CA VAL A 128 19.55 10.77 0.97
C VAL A 128 20.22 9.48 1.40
N THR A 129 21.46 9.55 1.87
CA THR A 129 22.23 8.36 2.26
C THR A 129 21.62 7.67 3.48
N VAL A 130 21.29 8.44 4.52
CA VAL A 130 20.67 7.91 5.74
C VAL A 130 19.29 7.34 5.43
N ASN A 131 18.48 8.02 4.61
CA ASN A 131 17.18 7.52 4.19
C ASN A 131 17.32 6.22 3.39
N ALA A 132 18.27 6.15 2.44
CA ALA A 132 18.51 4.95 1.65
C ALA A 132 18.90 3.74 2.51
N ILE A 133 19.77 3.94 3.51
CA ILE A 133 20.13 2.89 4.47
C ILE A 133 18.90 2.45 5.28
N GLY A 134 18.09 3.40 5.75
CA GLY A 134 16.85 3.10 6.48
C GLY A 134 15.85 2.29 5.64
N VAL A 135 15.64 2.68 4.39
CA VAL A 135 14.76 1.96 3.44
C VAL A 135 15.30 0.56 3.13
N LEU A 136 16.61 0.41 2.97
CA LEU A 136 17.23 -0.90 2.75
C LEU A 136 17.00 -1.85 3.94
N ILE A 137 17.20 -1.35 5.17
CA ILE A 137 16.97 -2.12 6.39
C ILE A 137 15.47 -2.48 6.51
N GLY A 138 14.58 -1.52 6.24
CA GLY A 138 13.13 -1.75 6.25
C GLY A 138 12.70 -2.80 5.23
N ALA A 139 13.19 -2.71 3.99
CA ALA A 139 12.90 -3.66 2.93
C ALA A 139 13.40 -5.07 3.26
N ALA A 140 14.61 -5.20 3.80
CA ALA A 140 15.14 -6.48 4.29
C ALA A 140 14.27 -7.05 5.43
N GLY A 141 13.82 -6.20 6.35
CA GLY A 141 12.90 -6.57 7.42
C GLY A 141 11.55 -7.06 6.90
N THR A 142 10.99 -6.39 5.88
CA THR A 142 9.74 -6.82 5.22
C THR A 142 9.91 -8.20 4.57
N LEU A 143 11.00 -8.43 3.83
CA LEU A 143 11.27 -9.73 3.21
C LEU A 143 11.42 -10.83 4.27
N ALA A 144 12.13 -10.55 5.36
CA ALA A 144 12.30 -11.48 6.47
C ALA A 144 10.96 -11.79 7.16
N LEU A 145 10.10 -10.78 7.36
CA LEU A 145 8.76 -10.98 7.89
C LEU A 145 7.96 -11.88 6.95
N THR A 146 7.82 -11.52 5.67
CA THR A 146 7.04 -12.28 4.69
C THR A 146 7.48 -13.75 4.60
N ALA A 147 8.79 -14.03 4.68
CA ALA A 147 9.30 -15.40 4.67
C ALA A 147 8.86 -16.25 5.88
N ASN A 148 8.52 -15.62 7.00
CA ASN A 148 8.09 -16.28 8.25
C ASN A 148 6.57 -16.25 8.47
N PHE A 149 5.79 -15.67 7.55
CA PHE A 149 4.33 -15.63 7.69
C PHE A 149 3.71 -17.01 7.40
N PRO A 150 2.61 -17.39 8.09
CA PRO A 150 1.89 -18.62 7.81
C PRO A 150 1.39 -18.68 6.36
N VAL A 151 1.50 -19.85 5.72
CA VAL A 151 1.03 -20.08 4.34
C VAL A 151 -0.48 -19.84 4.13
N THR A 152 -1.24 -19.73 5.22
CA THR A 152 -2.67 -19.41 5.22
C THR A 152 -2.99 -17.95 4.91
N VAL A 153 -2.03 -17.03 5.05
CA VAL A 153 -2.21 -15.62 4.66
C VAL A 153 -1.50 -15.40 3.32
N PRO A 154 -2.25 -15.27 2.20
CA PRO A 154 -1.65 -15.12 0.88
C PRO A 154 -1.04 -13.72 0.72
N ILE A 155 0.24 -13.56 1.07
CA ILE A 155 1.00 -12.33 0.84
C ILE A 155 1.67 -12.43 -0.54
N MET A 156 1.21 -11.63 -1.50
CA MET A 156 1.82 -11.52 -2.82
C MET A 156 2.63 -10.22 -2.92
N LEU A 157 3.97 -10.32 -2.77
CA LEU A 157 4.86 -9.23 -3.17
C LEU A 157 5.12 -9.31 -4.67
N THR A 158 4.58 -8.35 -5.43
CA THR A 158 4.96 -8.19 -6.83
C THR A 158 6.16 -7.24 -6.94
N GLY A 159 7.11 -7.56 -7.81
CA GLY A 159 8.28 -6.70 -8.06
C GLY A 159 7.92 -5.23 -8.35
N PRO A 160 6.91 -4.94 -9.20
CA PRO A 160 6.49 -3.57 -9.49
C PRO A 160 5.95 -2.82 -8.27
N THR A 161 5.06 -3.44 -7.47
CA THR A 161 4.48 -2.77 -6.29
C THR A 161 5.51 -2.56 -5.19
N ALA A 162 6.43 -3.51 -5.00
CA ALA A 162 7.54 -3.38 -4.08
C ALA A 162 8.48 -2.24 -4.48
N LEU A 163 8.87 -2.19 -5.76
CA LEU A 163 9.73 -1.12 -6.28
C LEU A 163 9.07 0.26 -6.14
N ALA A 164 7.78 0.38 -6.49
CA ALA A 164 7.03 1.63 -6.32
C ALA A 164 7.01 2.10 -4.86
N SER A 165 6.85 1.16 -3.92
CA SER A 165 6.86 1.46 -2.48
C SER A 165 8.24 1.92 -2.00
N VAL A 166 9.31 1.26 -2.45
CA VAL A 166 10.70 1.65 -2.14
C VAL A 166 11.02 3.04 -2.69
N LEU A 167 10.63 3.34 -3.93
CA LEU A 167 10.82 4.65 -4.53
C LEU A 167 10.04 5.75 -3.79
N ALA A 168 8.80 5.45 -3.39
CA ALA A 168 8.01 6.36 -2.57
C ALA A 168 8.69 6.66 -1.23
N LEU A 169 9.18 5.64 -0.51
CA LEU A 169 9.92 5.82 0.74
C LEU A 169 11.25 6.58 0.54
N LEU A 170 11.96 6.33 -0.55
CA LEU A 170 13.20 7.06 -0.87
C LEU A 170 12.92 8.55 -1.12
N ALA A 171 11.79 8.88 -1.74
CA ALA A 171 11.39 10.27 -2.00
C ALA A 171 11.04 11.04 -0.72
N ILE A 172 10.59 10.36 0.34
CA ILE A 172 10.22 10.99 1.61
C ILE A 172 11.38 11.78 2.24
N GLY A 173 12.58 11.21 2.28
CA GLY A 173 13.75 11.84 2.93
C GLY A 173 14.06 13.23 2.34
N PRO A 174 14.30 13.33 1.03
CA PRO A 174 14.50 14.61 0.34
C PRO A 174 13.31 15.56 0.53
N LEU A 175 12.07 15.09 0.37
CA LEU A 175 10.88 15.94 0.47
C LEU A 175 10.70 16.55 1.87
N GLY A 176 10.88 15.75 2.93
CA GLY A 176 10.84 16.24 4.31
C GLY A 176 12.06 17.08 4.68
N GLY A 177 13.22 16.79 4.07
CA GLY A 177 14.49 17.46 4.32
C GLY A 177 14.64 18.84 3.67
N ILE A 178 13.86 19.17 2.63
CA ILE A 178 13.91 20.49 1.96
C ILE A 178 13.70 21.64 2.95
N VAL A 179 12.72 21.50 3.86
CA VAL A 179 12.45 22.50 4.91
C VAL A 179 13.68 22.72 5.78
N SER A 180 14.39 21.63 6.09
CA SER A 180 15.61 21.67 6.90
C SER A 180 16.76 22.38 6.22
N VAL A 181 17.01 22.08 4.94
CA VAL A 181 18.06 22.74 4.16
C VAL A 181 17.76 24.24 4.01
N PHE A 182 16.49 24.62 3.81
CA PHE A 182 16.10 26.02 3.68
C PHE A 182 16.39 26.83 4.95
N VAL A 183 16.15 26.27 6.13
CA VAL A 183 16.49 26.89 7.42
C VAL A 183 17.99 27.06 7.60
N LEU A 184 18.79 26.15 7.04
CA LEU A 184 20.25 26.11 7.18
C LEU A 184 20.98 27.14 6.30
N LEU A 185 20.38 27.47 5.16
CA LEU A 185 20.93 28.43 4.20
C LEU A 185 20.64 29.89 4.55
N ARG A 186 19.62 30.14 5.38
CA ARG A 186 19.27 31.46 5.91
C ARG A 186 20.12 31.82 7.12
#